data_AF-X0WHW0-F1
#
_entry.id   AF-X0WHW0-F1
#
_cell.length_a   1.000
_cell.length_b   1.000
_cell.length_c   1.000
_cell.angle_alpha   90.00
_cell.angle_beta   90.00
_cell.angle_gamma   90.00
#
_symmetry.space_group_name_H-M   'P 1'
#
loop_
_entity.id
_entity.type
_entity.pdbx_description
1 polymer ?
#
loop_
_entity_poly.entity_id
_entity_poly.type
_entity_poly.pdbx_seq_one_letter_code
_entity_poly.pdbx_strand_id
1 'polypeptide(L)'
;GSHIDLDRHSPVSCYLLNMGRIRIRYGSQPEADLAGQPELAFEDERLVLSDRTDASRENVLSGNLLAALRSVREVELLARLAAEEDSGLPTLALLDGTLVLWGLARRELRGEVKRILLDEGIIRALDALKTLAGQKPIALASYISHPGGSEVVHTLRLAACPLPQGQPPRPVDCHRCPREADDPRPCDAVGLSSDRPLFRALLKPGQRSAVFRRTNLEPTSIEKQFYSQHSVAFFYLRTPDGVPDDIARVEMPLWIGQDEQKVGLLHALLID
;
A
#
# COMPACT_ATOMS: atom_id res chain seq x y z
N GLY A 1 2.17 -4.40 11.56
CA GLY A 1 1.81 -5.57 12.40
C GLY A 1 2.53 -6.82 11.92
N SER A 2 2.44 -7.91 12.67
CA SER A 2 3.15 -9.16 12.39
C SER A 2 2.22 -10.37 12.45
N HIS A 3 2.68 -11.52 11.93
CA HIS A 3 1.96 -12.77 12.08
C HIS A 3 2.93 -13.96 12.19
N ILE A 4 2.46 -15.02 12.84
CA ILE A 4 3.07 -16.36 12.79
C ILE A 4 2.11 -17.24 12.00
N ASP A 5 2.63 -17.85 10.95
CA ASP A 5 1.86 -18.70 10.03
C ASP A 5 1.57 -20.07 10.64
N LEU A 6 0.65 -20.81 10.02
CA LEU A 6 0.39 -22.19 10.41
C LEU A 6 1.63 -23.06 10.14
N ASP A 7 2.07 -23.79 11.16
CA ASP A 7 3.11 -24.80 11.02
C ASP A 7 2.48 -26.19 10.85
N ARG A 8 2.70 -26.79 9.68
CA ARG A 8 2.27 -28.15 9.35
C ARG A 8 2.93 -29.26 10.19
N HIS A 9 4.02 -28.93 10.88
CA HIS A 9 4.73 -29.86 11.76
C HIS A 9 4.35 -29.66 13.24
N SER A 10 3.54 -28.64 13.55
CA SER A 10 3.02 -28.42 14.89
C SER A 10 1.92 -29.45 15.23
N PRO A 11 1.86 -29.93 16.48
CA PRO A 11 0.75 -30.79 16.93
C PRO A 11 -0.60 -30.06 16.99
N VAL A 12 -0.60 -28.72 16.97
CA VAL A 12 -1.79 -27.87 16.96
C VAL A 12 -1.71 -26.88 15.81
N SER A 13 -2.72 -26.89 14.94
CA SER A 13 -2.89 -25.90 13.88
C SER A 13 -3.35 -24.58 14.50
N CYS A 14 -2.53 -23.54 14.41
CA CYS A 14 -2.90 -22.20 14.83
C CYS A 14 -2.12 -21.16 14.06
N TYR A 15 -2.65 -19.95 13.99
CA TYR A 15 -1.89 -18.76 13.60
C TYR A 15 -2.01 -17.68 14.68
N LEU A 16 -1.03 -16.79 14.71
CA LEU A 16 -1.05 -15.61 15.56
C LEU A 16 -1.02 -14.37 14.67
N LEU A 17 -1.98 -13.48 14.82
CA LEU A 17 -1.89 -12.11 14.31
C LEU A 17 -1.51 -11.19 15.46
N ASN A 18 -0.61 -10.24 15.23
CA ASN A 18 -0.27 -9.23 16.22
C ASN A 18 -0.31 -7.82 15.62
N MET A 19 -1.22 -7.02 16.17
CA MET A 19 -1.56 -5.69 15.66
C MET A 19 -0.97 -4.65 16.60
N GLY A 20 0.03 -3.92 16.14
CA GLY A 20 0.56 -2.77 16.85
C GLY A 20 -0.21 -1.51 16.47
N ARG A 21 -0.57 -0.69 17.45
CA ARG A 21 -1.12 0.66 17.24
C ARG A 21 -0.35 1.68 18.04
N ILE A 22 -0.21 2.86 17.45
CA ILE A 22 0.42 4.02 18.06
C ILE A 22 -0.49 5.21 17.78
N ARG A 23 -0.88 5.94 18.82
CA ARG A 23 -1.52 7.24 18.74
C ARG A 23 -0.61 8.26 19.41
N ILE A 24 -0.24 9.30 18.68
CA ILE A 24 0.53 10.42 19.21
C ILE A 24 -0.27 11.68 18.92
N ARG A 25 -0.62 12.42 19.97
CA ARG A 25 -1.26 13.74 19.89
C ARG A 25 -0.23 14.79 20.29
N TYR A 26 0.00 15.74 19.39
CA TYR A 26 0.81 16.92 19.65
C TYR A 26 -0.07 18.11 20.08
N GLY A 27 0.55 19.21 20.51
CA GLY A 27 -0.13 20.45 20.88
C GLY A 27 -0.26 20.66 22.38
N SER A 28 -1.32 21.36 22.82
CA SER A 28 -1.48 21.81 24.21
C SER A 28 -1.82 20.70 25.20
N GLN A 29 -2.31 19.56 24.72
CA GLN A 29 -2.61 18.37 25.52
C GLN A 29 -1.91 17.16 24.89
N PRO A 30 -0.58 17.08 25.02
CA PRO A 30 0.18 16.02 24.41
C PRO A 30 -0.14 14.67 25.04
N GLU A 31 -0.29 13.64 24.21
CA GLU A 31 -0.63 12.29 24.65
C GLU A 31 0.04 11.27 23.72
N ALA A 32 0.53 10.17 24.29
CA ALA A 32 1.01 9.03 23.52
C ALA A 32 0.39 7.75 24.08
N ASP A 33 -0.26 6.97 23.21
CA ASP A 33 -0.84 5.67 23.55
C ASP A 33 -0.33 4.62 22.56
N LEU A 34 0.29 3.58 23.10
CA LEU A 34 0.91 2.49 22.33
C LEU A 34 0.37 1.17 22.87
N ALA A 35 -0.13 0.33 21.97
CA ALA A 35 -0.66 -0.97 22.35
C ALA A 35 -0.38 -2.05 21.29
N GLY A 36 -0.22 -3.28 21.76
CA GLY A 36 -0.23 -4.49 20.93
C GLY A 36 -1.50 -5.29 21.20
N GLN A 37 -2.15 -5.78 20.14
CA GLN A 37 -3.32 -6.64 20.20
C GLN A 37 -3.00 -7.96 19.49
N PRO A 38 -2.52 -8.98 20.24
CA PRO A 38 -2.35 -10.32 19.71
C PRO A 38 -3.70 -11.04 19.63
N GLU A 39 -3.94 -11.72 18.51
CA GLU A 39 -5.10 -12.57 18.27
C GLU A 39 -4.60 -13.96 17.87
N LEU A 40 -4.82 -14.94 18.74
CA LEU A 40 -4.57 -16.36 18.47
C LEU A 40 -5.85 -16.98 17.89
N ALA A 41 -5.71 -17.65 16.76
CA ALA A 41 -6.77 -18.48 16.18
C ALA A 41 -6.28 -19.92 16.13
N PHE A 42 -7.07 -20.81 16.73
CA PHE A 42 -6.77 -22.24 16.82
C PHE A 42 -8.02 -23.10 16.60
N GLU A 43 -9.21 -22.48 16.56
CA GLU A 43 -10.46 -23.15 16.20
C GLU A 43 -10.53 -23.38 14.70
N ASP A 44 -10.88 -24.60 14.25
CA ASP A 44 -10.84 -25.00 12.85
C ASP A 44 -11.58 -24.02 11.92
N GLU A 45 -12.75 -23.52 12.34
CA GLU A 45 -13.56 -22.57 11.58
C GLU A 45 -12.88 -21.21 11.40
N ARG A 46 -11.92 -20.87 12.25
CA ARG A 46 -11.13 -19.63 12.19
C ARG A 46 -9.82 -19.81 11.42
N LEU A 47 -9.46 -21.04 11.05
CA LEU A 47 -8.27 -21.37 10.25
C LEU A 47 -8.56 -21.45 8.76
N VAL A 48 -9.82 -21.51 8.36
CA VAL A 48 -10.24 -21.61 6.96
C VAL A 48 -11.25 -20.53 6.59
N LEU A 49 -11.22 -20.11 5.32
CA LEU A 49 -12.31 -19.37 4.69
C LEU A 49 -13.08 -20.34 3.79
N SER A 50 -14.23 -20.82 4.27
CA SER A 50 -15.09 -21.77 3.56
C SER A 50 -16.20 -21.05 2.81
N ASP A 51 -16.40 -21.37 1.52
CA ASP A 51 -17.44 -20.76 0.69
C ASP A 51 -18.86 -21.16 1.14
N ARG A 52 -19.72 -20.17 1.46
CA ARG A 52 -21.10 -20.43 1.91
C ARG A 52 -21.98 -21.08 0.83
N THR A 53 -21.60 -20.93 -0.44
CA THR A 53 -22.31 -21.51 -1.59
C THR A 53 -21.75 -22.87 -2.02
N ASP A 54 -20.53 -23.20 -1.59
CA ASP A 54 -19.86 -24.46 -1.91
C ASP A 54 -18.90 -24.85 -0.77
N ALA A 55 -19.41 -25.61 0.21
CA ALA A 55 -18.65 -26.03 1.39
C ALA A 55 -17.42 -26.88 1.07
N SER A 56 -17.26 -27.39 -0.17
CA SER A 56 -16.05 -28.09 -0.59
C SER A 56 -14.87 -27.15 -0.90
N ARG A 57 -15.12 -25.83 -0.94
CA ARG A 57 -14.10 -24.81 -1.22
C ARG A 57 -13.65 -24.16 0.07
N GLU A 58 -12.66 -24.78 0.70
CA GLU A 58 -12.00 -24.24 1.88
C GLU A 58 -10.63 -23.65 1.53
N ASN A 59 -10.35 -22.47 2.08
CA ASN A 59 -9.09 -21.79 1.89
C ASN A 59 -8.40 -21.67 3.25
N VAL A 60 -7.38 -22.49 3.48
CA VAL A 60 -6.55 -22.38 4.68
C VAL A 60 -5.91 -20.99 4.72
N LEU A 61 -6.06 -20.31 5.86
CA LEU A 61 -5.51 -18.99 6.13
C LEU A 61 -4.00 -19.08 6.38
N SER A 62 -3.22 -19.30 5.32
CA SER A 62 -1.75 -19.34 5.38
C SER A 62 -1.10 -18.44 4.34
N GLY A 63 0.19 -18.15 4.54
CA GLY A 63 1.04 -17.35 3.66
C GLY A 63 0.41 -16.02 3.26
N ASN A 64 0.27 -15.80 1.95
CA ASN A 64 -0.29 -14.54 1.43
C ASN A 64 -1.73 -14.27 1.86
N LEU A 65 -2.52 -15.31 2.17
CA LEU A 65 -3.91 -15.13 2.59
C LEU A 65 -3.97 -14.64 4.05
N LEU A 66 -3.13 -15.21 4.92
CA LEU A 66 -2.99 -14.74 6.30
C LEU A 66 -2.38 -13.34 6.36
N ALA A 67 -1.37 -13.07 5.53
CA ALA A 67 -0.78 -11.74 5.42
C ALA A 67 -1.81 -10.69 4.95
N ALA A 68 -2.70 -11.06 4.02
CA ALA A 68 -3.79 -10.20 3.57
C ALA A 68 -4.83 -9.97 4.66
N LEU A 69 -5.23 -11.02 5.40
CA LEU A 69 -6.12 -10.89 6.56
C LEU A 69 -5.54 -9.94 7.61
N ARG A 70 -4.25 -10.07 7.94
CA ARG A 70 -3.55 -9.13 8.81
C ARG A 70 -3.69 -7.69 8.29
N SER A 71 -3.35 -7.43 7.03
CA SER A 71 -3.43 -6.07 6.48
C SER A 71 -4.86 -5.51 6.49
N VAL A 72 -5.88 -6.33 6.25
CA VAL A 72 -7.29 -5.93 6.41
C VAL A 72 -7.57 -5.49 7.86
N ARG A 73 -7.16 -6.30 8.85
CA ARG A 73 -7.33 -5.96 10.27
C ARG A 73 -6.56 -4.68 10.65
N GLU A 74 -5.43 -4.39 10.02
CA GLU A 74 -4.65 -3.17 10.27
C GLU A 74 -5.43 -1.94 9.82
N VAL A 75 -6.03 -1.98 8.62
CA VAL A 75 -6.83 -0.87 8.10
C VAL A 75 -8.13 -0.70 8.90
N GLU A 76 -8.79 -1.79 9.30
CA GLU A 76 -9.98 -1.74 10.17
C GLU A 76 -9.67 -1.12 11.55
N LEU A 77 -8.54 -1.50 12.16
CA LEU A 77 -8.09 -0.90 13.41
C LEU A 77 -7.81 0.60 13.23
N LEU A 78 -7.11 0.97 12.16
CA LEU A 78 -6.82 2.37 11.87
C LEU A 78 -8.10 3.19 11.64
N ALA A 79 -9.08 2.63 10.92
CA ALA A 79 -10.38 3.26 10.71
C ALA A 79 -11.13 3.52 12.02
N ARG A 80 -11.10 2.57 12.96
CA ARG A 80 -11.68 2.75 14.30
C ARG A 80 -10.96 3.85 15.10
N LEU A 81 -9.63 3.83 15.14
CA LEU A 81 -8.84 4.84 15.85
C LEU A 81 -9.06 6.25 15.27
N ALA A 82 -9.14 6.36 13.94
CA ALA A 82 -9.44 7.62 13.27
C ALA A 82 -10.87 8.13 13.56
N ALA A 83 -11.83 7.22 13.75
CA ALA A 83 -13.20 7.58 14.13
C ALA A 83 -13.27 8.14 15.56
N GLU A 84 -12.55 7.49 16.49
CA GLU A 84 -12.45 7.86 17.91
C GLU A 84 -11.65 9.16 18.17
N GLU A 85 -10.91 9.65 17.17
CA GLU A 85 -10.15 10.89 17.30
C GLU A 85 -11.07 12.11 17.12
N ASP A 86 -11.36 12.79 18.23
CA ASP A 86 -12.31 13.91 18.33
C ASP A 86 -11.66 15.23 18.72
N SER A 87 -10.33 15.33 18.76
CA SER A 87 -9.64 16.60 19.13
C SER A 87 -9.85 17.74 18.15
N GLY A 88 -10.34 17.46 16.93
CA GLY A 88 -10.44 18.43 15.83
C GLY A 88 -9.07 18.84 15.26
N LEU A 89 -7.98 18.27 15.76
CA LEU A 89 -6.64 18.52 15.25
C LEU A 89 -6.44 17.85 13.89
N PRO A 90 -5.61 18.44 13.01
CA PRO A 90 -5.17 17.76 11.80
C PRO A 90 -4.48 16.44 12.16
N THR A 91 -4.96 15.35 11.54
CA THR A 91 -4.60 13.99 11.96
C THR A 91 -4.10 13.17 10.77
N LEU A 92 -2.97 12.50 10.94
CA LEU A 92 -2.44 11.54 9.98
C LEU A 92 -2.83 10.12 10.42
N ALA A 93 -3.65 9.45 9.63
CA ALA A 93 -3.91 8.03 9.74
C ALA A 93 -2.85 7.29 8.90
N LEU A 94 -1.90 6.62 9.57
CA LEU A 94 -0.71 6.05 8.93
C LEU A 94 -0.66 4.53 9.06
N LEU A 95 -0.41 3.84 7.95
CA LEU A 95 -0.09 2.41 7.90
C LEU A 95 1.39 2.21 7.56
N ASP A 96 1.96 1.11 8.03
CA ASP A 96 3.28 0.64 7.63
C ASP A 96 3.16 -0.37 6.48
N GLY A 97 3.77 -0.07 5.34
CA GLY A 97 3.76 -0.92 4.15
C GLY A 97 2.84 -0.42 3.02
N THR A 98 2.31 -1.34 2.22
CA THR A 98 1.52 -1.04 1.00
C THR A 98 0.03 -0.94 1.31
N LEU A 99 -0.69 -0.02 0.65
CA LEU A 99 -2.16 0.06 0.74
C LEU A 99 -2.86 -1.09 0.00
N VAL A 100 -2.23 -1.61 -1.05
CA VAL A 100 -2.82 -2.67 -1.89
C VAL A 100 -2.36 -4.05 -1.42
N LEU A 101 -3.30 -5.00 -1.34
CA LEU A 101 -3.07 -6.41 -0.97
C LEU A 101 -2.36 -7.22 -2.08
N TRP A 102 -1.14 -6.83 -2.47
CA TRP A 102 -0.38 -7.45 -3.57
C TRP A 102 -0.17 -8.97 -3.45
N GLY A 103 -0.13 -9.51 -2.23
CA GLY A 103 -0.03 -10.96 -1.99
C GLY A 103 -1.15 -11.77 -2.65
N LEU A 104 -2.27 -11.12 -2.96
CA LEU A 104 -3.44 -11.71 -3.63
C LEU A 104 -3.46 -11.50 -5.14
N ALA A 105 -2.52 -10.75 -5.73
CA ALA A 105 -2.58 -10.33 -7.14
C ALA A 105 -2.50 -11.48 -8.16
N ARG A 106 -1.95 -12.64 -7.78
CA ARG A 106 -1.88 -13.84 -8.63
C ARG A 106 -2.90 -14.91 -8.25
N ARG A 107 -3.77 -14.60 -7.29
CA ARG A 107 -4.80 -15.51 -6.80
C ARG A 107 -6.11 -15.19 -7.50
N GLU A 108 -6.83 -16.23 -7.87
CA GLU A 108 -8.22 -16.07 -8.25
C GLU A 108 -9.07 -15.75 -7.01
N LEU A 109 -9.58 -14.53 -6.94
CA LEU A 109 -10.37 -14.05 -5.80
C LEU A 109 -11.86 -14.25 -6.09
N ARG A 110 -12.46 -15.24 -5.42
CA ARG A 110 -13.86 -15.62 -5.56
C ARG A 110 -14.49 -15.89 -4.19
N GLY A 111 -15.82 -15.89 -4.17
CA GLY A 111 -16.61 -16.29 -3.00
C GLY A 111 -16.22 -15.54 -1.74
N GLU A 112 -16.06 -16.29 -0.66
CA GLU A 112 -15.83 -15.76 0.68
C GLU A 112 -14.49 -15.05 0.84
N VAL A 113 -13.43 -15.49 0.13
CA VAL A 113 -12.12 -14.80 0.18
C VAL A 113 -12.24 -13.37 -0.31
N LYS A 114 -12.91 -13.18 -1.46
CA LYS A 114 -13.14 -11.83 -2.01
C LYS A 114 -14.03 -11.03 -1.04
N ARG A 115 -15.14 -11.61 -0.59
CA ARG A 115 -16.08 -10.92 0.30
C ARG A 115 -15.41 -10.45 1.58
N ILE A 116 -14.72 -11.34 2.29
CA ILE A 116 -14.15 -11.07 3.62
C ILE A 116 -12.95 -10.12 3.53
N LEU A 117 -12.03 -10.34 2.58
CA LEU A 117 -10.79 -9.55 2.54
C LEU A 117 -10.94 -8.24 1.76
N LEU A 118 -11.75 -8.24 0.70
CA LEU A 118 -11.93 -7.07 -0.15
C LEU A 118 -13.21 -6.32 0.22
N ASP A 119 -14.37 -6.86 -0.13
CA ASP A 119 -15.64 -6.11 -0.12
C ASP A 119 -16.03 -5.65 1.30
N GLU A 120 -16.03 -6.55 2.28
CA GLU A 120 -16.35 -6.26 3.68
C GLU A 120 -15.13 -5.93 4.55
N GLY A 121 -13.94 -6.22 4.06
CA GLY A 121 -12.67 -5.96 4.71
C GLY A 121 -12.10 -4.61 4.29
N ILE A 122 -11.03 -4.63 3.48
CA ILE A 122 -10.26 -3.42 3.21
C ILE A 122 -11.07 -2.32 2.51
N ILE A 123 -12.00 -2.65 1.60
CA ILE A 123 -12.79 -1.65 0.89
C ILE A 123 -13.73 -0.93 1.85
N ARG A 124 -14.49 -1.67 2.67
CA ARG A 124 -15.34 -1.08 3.70
C ARG A 124 -14.55 -0.20 4.68
N ALA A 125 -13.37 -0.63 5.10
CA ALA A 125 -12.53 0.16 6.01
C ALA A 125 -12.03 1.46 5.34
N LEU A 126 -11.65 1.39 4.06
CA LEU A 126 -11.25 2.57 3.28
C LEU A 126 -12.42 3.51 2.99
N ASP A 127 -13.64 3.00 2.80
CA ASP A 127 -14.87 3.80 2.68
C ASP A 127 -15.17 4.57 3.97
N ALA A 128 -15.00 3.92 5.13
CA ALA A 128 -15.16 4.58 6.43
C ALA A 128 -14.13 5.72 6.60
N LEU A 129 -12.86 5.46 6.30
CA LEU A 129 -11.79 6.47 6.34
C LEU A 129 -12.04 7.62 5.36
N LYS A 130 -12.52 7.33 4.14
CA LYS A 130 -12.90 8.36 3.17
C LYS A 130 -14.03 9.24 3.69
N THR A 131 -15.05 8.64 4.31
CA THR A 131 -16.18 9.37 4.90
C THR A 131 -15.70 10.29 6.02
N LEU A 132 -14.86 9.78 6.92
CA LEU A 132 -14.25 10.56 8.01
C LEU A 132 -13.40 11.72 7.48
N ALA A 133 -12.59 11.48 6.45
CA ALA A 133 -11.76 12.52 5.81
C ALA A 133 -12.57 13.58 5.03
N GLY A 134 -13.88 13.39 4.86
CA GLY A 134 -14.81 14.41 4.38
C GLY A 134 -15.41 15.28 5.49
N GLN A 135 -15.26 14.87 6.75
CA GLN A 135 -15.89 15.50 7.92
C GLN A 135 -14.87 16.10 8.89
N LYS A 136 -13.67 15.50 8.97
CA LYS A 136 -12.58 15.84 9.87
C LYS A 136 -11.30 16.10 9.06
N PRO A 137 -10.33 16.87 9.58
CA PRO A 137 -9.05 17.12 8.93
C PRO A 137 -8.12 15.89 9.03
N ILE A 138 -8.55 14.76 8.47
CA ILE A 138 -7.82 13.48 8.49
C ILE A 138 -7.23 13.22 7.10
N ALA A 139 -5.93 12.90 7.06
CA ALA A 139 -5.26 12.38 5.87
C ALA A 139 -4.90 10.91 6.08
N LEU A 140 -5.22 10.05 5.10
CA LEU A 140 -4.83 8.63 5.10
C LEU A 140 -3.59 8.43 4.23
N ALA A 141 -2.60 7.72 4.77
CA ALA A 141 -1.41 7.31 4.04
C ALA A 141 -0.92 5.93 4.49
N SER A 142 -0.13 5.29 3.63
CA SER A 142 0.84 4.28 4.05
C SER A 142 2.26 4.75 3.79
N TYR A 143 3.17 4.35 4.65
CA TYR A 143 4.59 4.67 4.58
C TYR A 143 5.41 3.43 4.28
N ILE A 144 6.26 3.51 3.26
CA ILE A 144 7.16 2.44 2.85
C ILE A 144 8.58 2.98 2.91
N SER A 145 9.33 2.57 3.94
CA SER A 145 10.77 2.82 4.01
C SER A 145 11.53 2.04 2.94
N HIS A 146 12.61 2.60 2.42
CA HIS A 146 13.50 1.92 1.47
C HIS A 146 12.77 1.22 0.28
N PRO A 147 11.91 1.93 -0.47
CA PRO A 147 11.07 1.33 -1.50
C PRO A 147 11.90 0.74 -2.65
N GLY A 148 11.46 -0.42 -3.14
CA GLY A 148 12.03 -1.09 -4.32
C GLY A 148 11.33 -0.74 -5.64
N GLY A 149 10.36 0.17 -5.63
CA GLY A 149 9.59 0.58 -6.81
C GLY A 149 10.45 1.21 -7.90
N SER A 150 10.04 1.03 -9.15
CA SER A 150 10.77 1.50 -10.33
C SER A 150 9.83 2.09 -11.39
N GLU A 151 8.60 2.44 -11.02
CA GLU A 151 7.56 2.90 -11.95
C GLU A 151 7.93 4.21 -12.65
N VAL A 152 8.56 5.14 -11.95
CA VAL A 152 8.98 6.43 -12.54
C VAL A 152 10.16 6.22 -13.48
N VAL A 153 11.18 5.48 -13.05
CA VAL A 153 12.34 5.12 -13.88
C VAL A 153 11.92 4.32 -15.10
N HIS A 154 10.98 3.39 -14.98
CA HIS A 154 10.44 2.65 -16.12
C HIS A 154 9.69 3.57 -17.08
N THR A 155 8.96 4.56 -16.58
CA THR A 155 8.30 5.56 -17.42
C THR A 155 9.32 6.43 -18.16
N LEU A 156 10.44 6.81 -17.52
CA LEU A 156 11.56 7.49 -18.18
C LEU A 156 12.19 6.61 -19.27
N ARG A 157 12.35 5.31 -19.01
CA ARG A 157 12.84 4.35 -20.02
C ARG A 157 11.90 4.24 -21.22
N LEU A 158 10.58 4.29 -21.00
CA LEU A 158 9.59 4.33 -22.08
C LEU A 158 9.70 5.61 -22.90
N ALA A 159 9.94 6.76 -22.26
CA ALA A 159 10.15 8.02 -22.96
C ALA A 159 11.42 8.03 -23.84
N ALA A 160 12.46 7.29 -23.45
CA ALA A 160 13.68 7.09 -24.23
C ALA A 160 13.62 5.87 -25.17
N CYS A 161 12.49 5.16 -25.24
CA CYS A 161 12.36 3.95 -26.05
C CYS A 161 12.12 4.31 -27.53
N PRO A 162 12.91 3.78 -28.47
CA PRO A 162 12.73 4.07 -29.90
C PRO A 162 11.54 3.31 -30.52
N LEU A 163 10.95 2.36 -29.80
CA LEU A 163 9.84 1.57 -30.32
C LEU A 163 8.54 2.40 -30.33
N PRO A 164 7.73 2.30 -31.39
CA PRO A 164 6.47 3.03 -31.47
C PRO A 164 5.55 2.68 -30.29
N GLN A 165 5.14 3.71 -29.55
CA GLN A 165 4.10 3.58 -28.53
C GLN A 165 2.75 3.64 -29.24
N GLY A 166 2.06 2.50 -29.35
CA GLY A 166 0.73 2.44 -29.97
C GLY A 166 -0.35 3.11 -29.10
N GLN A 167 -1.51 3.35 -29.70
CA GLN A 167 -2.75 3.67 -28.98
C GLN A 167 -3.78 2.56 -29.22
N PRO A 168 -4.28 1.86 -28.17
CA PRO A 168 -3.91 2.02 -26.76
C PRO A 168 -2.46 1.61 -26.46
N PRO A 169 -1.86 2.08 -25.34
CA PRO A 169 -0.52 1.68 -24.92
C PRO A 169 -0.42 0.16 -24.87
N ARG A 170 0.65 -0.40 -25.43
CA ARG A 170 0.93 -1.84 -25.40
C ARG A 170 2.22 -2.11 -24.64
N PRO A 171 2.37 -3.28 -24.01
CA PRO A 171 3.63 -3.70 -23.43
C PRO A 171 4.76 -3.58 -24.47
N VAL A 172 5.88 -2.98 -24.06
CA VAL A 172 7.06 -2.85 -24.92
C VAL A 172 7.78 -4.18 -24.99
N ASP A 173 7.86 -4.75 -26.19
CA ASP A 173 8.68 -5.92 -26.47
C ASP A 173 10.13 -5.49 -26.70
N CYS A 174 10.96 -5.62 -25.65
CA CYS A 174 12.37 -5.26 -25.69
C CYS A 174 13.19 -6.08 -26.69
N HIS A 175 12.71 -7.26 -27.13
CA HIS A 175 13.39 -8.07 -28.15
C HIS A 175 13.36 -7.44 -29.53
N ARG A 176 12.44 -6.51 -29.77
CA ARG A 176 12.30 -5.79 -31.05
C ARG A 176 13.09 -4.48 -31.09
N CYS A 177 13.83 -4.16 -30.03
CA CYS A 177 14.62 -2.93 -29.97
C CYS A 177 15.63 -2.88 -31.12
N PRO A 178 15.69 -1.81 -31.92
CA PRO A 178 16.59 -1.70 -33.07
C PRO A 178 18.03 -1.48 -32.59
N ARG A 179 18.71 -2.58 -32.25
CA ARG A 179 20.11 -2.61 -31.80
C ARG A 179 20.76 -3.93 -32.18
N GLU A 180 22.09 -3.96 -32.22
CA GLU A 180 22.85 -5.20 -32.25
C GLU A 180 22.79 -5.92 -30.88
N ALA A 181 23.07 -7.22 -30.86
CA ALA A 181 22.90 -8.06 -29.68
C ALA A 181 23.71 -7.59 -28.46
N ASP A 182 24.89 -7.02 -28.70
CA ASP A 182 25.85 -6.57 -27.67
C ASP A 182 25.76 -5.07 -27.34
N ASP A 183 24.97 -4.30 -28.09
CA ASP A 183 24.83 -2.85 -27.86
C ASP A 183 23.91 -2.55 -26.68
N PRO A 184 24.19 -1.53 -25.84
CA PRO A 184 23.22 -1.07 -24.85
C PRO A 184 21.94 -0.59 -25.54
N ARG A 185 20.78 -0.83 -24.92
CA ARG A 185 19.52 -0.28 -25.44
C ARG A 185 19.53 1.24 -25.25
N PRO A 186 18.92 2.03 -26.16
CA PRO A 186 18.82 3.47 -25.96
C PRO A 186 18.21 3.88 -24.61
N CYS A 187 17.22 3.11 -24.14
CA CYS A 187 16.60 3.34 -22.83
C CYS A 187 17.48 2.93 -21.63
N ASP A 188 18.59 2.20 -21.82
CA ASP A 188 19.56 1.92 -20.76
C ASP A 188 20.33 3.18 -20.33
N ALA A 189 20.31 4.25 -21.15
CA ALA A 189 20.88 5.56 -20.80
C ALA A 189 20.23 6.18 -19.54
N VAL A 190 19.03 5.76 -19.15
CA VAL A 190 18.42 6.16 -17.87
C VAL A 190 19.29 5.70 -16.69
N GLY A 191 20.01 4.58 -16.82
CA GLY A 191 21.08 4.18 -15.89
C GLY A 191 20.68 3.86 -14.45
N LEU A 192 19.39 3.90 -14.11
CA LEU A 192 18.87 3.69 -12.75
C LEU A 192 18.09 2.38 -12.67
N SER A 193 18.25 1.66 -11.55
CA SER A 193 17.58 0.38 -11.29
C SER A 193 16.25 0.53 -10.55
N SER A 194 16.03 1.61 -9.82
CA SER A 194 14.81 1.91 -9.09
C SER A 194 14.59 3.41 -8.93
N ASP A 195 13.41 3.80 -8.46
CA ASP A 195 13.04 5.20 -8.25
C ASP A 195 13.81 5.83 -7.07
N ARG A 196 14.28 5.02 -6.13
CA ARG A 196 15.01 5.50 -4.94
C ARG A 196 16.26 6.32 -5.26
N PRO A 197 17.25 5.84 -6.04
CA PRO A 197 18.42 6.65 -6.39
C PRO A 197 18.06 7.89 -7.21
N LEU A 198 16.98 7.84 -8.03
CA LEU A 198 16.48 9.01 -8.76
C LEU A 198 16.06 10.10 -7.77
N PHE A 199 15.15 9.79 -6.84
CA PHE A 199 14.63 10.79 -5.91
C PHE A 199 15.62 11.18 -4.82
N ARG A 200 16.59 10.33 -4.48
CA ARG A 200 17.73 10.73 -3.64
C ARG A 200 18.57 11.82 -4.28
N ALA A 201 18.78 11.76 -5.60
CA ALA A 201 19.54 12.78 -6.31
C ALA A 201 18.74 14.09 -6.51
N LEU A 202 17.41 14.01 -6.64
CA LEU A 202 16.55 15.15 -6.96
C LEU A 202 16.02 15.91 -5.74
N LEU A 203 15.71 15.20 -4.64
CA LEU A 203 15.06 15.79 -3.48
C LEU A 203 16.09 16.23 -2.43
N LYS A 204 15.90 17.43 -1.87
CA LYS A 204 16.58 17.84 -0.63
C LYS A 204 15.91 17.17 0.58
N PRO A 205 16.60 17.06 1.74
CA PRO A 205 15.98 16.56 2.97
C PRO A 205 14.64 17.25 3.27
N GLY A 206 13.64 16.47 3.64
CA GLY A 206 12.27 16.94 3.92
C GLY A 206 11.43 17.27 2.68
N GLN A 207 11.98 17.23 1.47
CA GLN A 207 11.20 17.47 0.24
C GLN A 207 10.52 16.21 -0.26
N ARG A 208 9.35 16.40 -0.88
CA ARG A 208 8.64 15.36 -1.63
C ARG A 208 8.67 15.61 -3.14
N SER A 209 8.48 14.55 -3.91
CA SER A 209 8.20 14.62 -5.34
C SER A 209 6.78 15.13 -5.64
N ALA A 210 6.49 15.26 -6.93
CA ALA A 210 5.10 15.30 -7.41
C ALA A 210 4.34 14.02 -7.03
N VAL A 211 3.01 14.09 -7.09
CA VAL A 211 2.13 12.93 -6.90
C VAL A 211 2.02 12.16 -8.21
N PHE A 212 2.28 10.85 -8.14
CA PHE A 212 2.16 9.91 -9.22
C PHE A 212 0.92 9.04 -9.05
N ARG A 213 0.37 8.56 -10.17
CA ARG A 213 -0.68 7.55 -10.20
C ARG A 213 -0.43 6.56 -11.33
N ARG A 214 -0.83 5.32 -11.15
CA ARG A 214 -0.79 4.31 -12.22
C ARG A 214 -2.02 4.45 -13.10
N THR A 215 -1.83 4.66 -14.40
CA THR A 215 -2.93 4.89 -15.35
C THR A 215 -3.27 3.65 -16.18
N ASN A 216 -2.27 2.83 -16.52
CA ASN A 216 -2.42 1.63 -17.36
C ASN A 216 -2.35 0.36 -16.51
N LEU A 217 -3.25 0.26 -15.53
CA LEU A 217 -3.36 -0.96 -14.73
C LEU A 217 -3.90 -2.11 -15.59
N GLU A 218 -3.27 -3.28 -15.49
CA GLU A 218 -3.78 -4.51 -16.11
C GLU A 218 -5.24 -4.73 -15.70
N PRO A 219 -6.14 -5.11 -16.63
CA PRO A 219 -7.57 -5.31 -16.32
C PRO A 219 -7.82 -6.33 -15.20
N THR A 220 -6.91 -7.29 -15.04
CA THR A 220 -6.95 -8.34 -14.02
C THR A 220 -6.16 -7.99 -12.76
N SER A 221 -5.57 -6.79 -12.68
CA SER A 221 -4.88 -6.37 -11.47
C SER A 221 -5.86 -6.12 -10.33
N ILE A 222 -5.45 -6.50 -9.12
CA ILE A 222 -6.27 -6.36 -7.91
C ILE A 222 -6.73 -4.91 -7.69
N GLU A 223 -5.87 -3.95 -7.98
CA GLU A 223 -6.16 -2.53 -7.84
C GLU A 223 -7.26 -2.10 -8.82
N LYS A 224 -7.15 -2.49 -10.10
CA LYS A 224 -8.15 -2.14 -11.12
C LYS A 224 -9.50 -2.81 -10.87
N GLN A 225 -9.49 -4.05 -10.41
CA GLN A 225 -10.70 -4.85 -10.21
C GLN A 225 -11.49 -4.47 -8.95
N PHE A 226 -10.80 -4.10 -7.86
CA PHE A 226 -11.44 -4.02 -6.55
C PHE A 226 -11.31 -2.66 -5.86
N TYR A 227 -10.26 -1.87 -6.14
CA TYR A 227 -10.01 -0.65 -5.36
C TYR A 227 -10.78 0.56 -5.88
N SER A 228 -11.09 0.63 -7.19
CA SER A 228 -11.92 1.70 -7.77
C SER A 228 -11.50 3.11 -7.30
N GLN A 229 -12.33 3.81 -6.52
CA GLN A 229 -12.02 5.13 -5.95
C GLN A 229 -10.83 5.15 -4.99
N HIS A 230 -10.48 3.99 -4.42
CA HIS A 230 -9.33 3.78 -3.53
C HIS A 230 -8.08 3.33 -4.29
N SER A 231 -8.05 3.40 -5.63
CA SER A 231 -6.80 3.25 -6.39
C SER A 231 -5.72 4.15 -5.81
N VAL A 232 -4.46 3.73 -5.92
CA VAL A 232 -3.37 4.33 -5.16
C VAL A 232 -2.67 5.41 -5.96
N ALA A 233 -2.52 6.56 -5.33
CA ALA A 233 -1.56 7.59 -5.69
C ALA A 233 -0.36 7.50 -4.74
N PHE A 234 0.80 7.96 -5.17
CA PHE A 234 2.00 7.95 -4.34
C PHE A 234 2.92 9.12 -4.62
N PHE A 235 3.75 9.50 -3.66
CA PHE A 235 4.91 10.35 -3.88
C PHE A 235 6.12 9.78 -3.14
N TYR A 236 7.31 10.25 -3.52
CA TYR A 236 8.54 9.96 -2.79
C TYR A 236 8.88 11.11 -1.86
N LEU A 237 9.29 10.80 -0.65
CA LEU A 237 9.73 11.75 0.38
C LEU A 237 11.17 11.44 0.73
N ARG A 238 12.04 12.46 0.74
CA ARG A 238 13.34 12.33 1.38
C ARG A 238 13.21 12.68 2.85
N THR A 239 13.74 11.82 3.72
CA THR A 239 13.69 12.06 5.17
C THR A 239 14.35 13.40 5.51
N PRO A 240 13.85 14.12 6.54
CA PRO A 240 14.41 15.42 6.94
C PRO A 240 15.81 15.27 7.56
N ASP A 241 16.48 16.39 7.75
CA ASP A 241 17.75 16.41 8.48
C ASP A 241 17.55 15.93 9.93
N GLY A 242 18.55 15.26 10.50
CA GLY A 242 18.51 14.76 11.88
C GLY A 242 17.98 13.33 12.04
N VAL A 243 17.44 12.72 10.98
CA VAL A 243 17.14 11.29 10.90
C VAL A 243 18.02 10.61 9.83
N PRO A 244 18.17 9.28 9.83
CA PRO A 244 18.92 8.59 8.78
C PRO A 244 18.40 8.93 7.37
N ASP A 245 19.33 9.23 6.45
CA ASP A 245 18.99 9.57 5.06
C ASP A 245 18.36 8.36 4.36
N ASP A 246 17.08 8.49 4.03
CA ASP A 246 16.33 7.52 3.27
C ASP A 246 15.37 8.22 2.31
N ILE A 247 14.89 7.44 1.34
CA ILE A 247 13.74 7.82 0.53
C ILE A 247 12.62 6.91 0.95
N ALA A 248 11.51 7.50 1.37
CA ALA A 248 10.27 6.78 1.58
C ALA A 248 9.36 6.91 0.38
N ARG A 249 8.55 5.88 0.14
CA ARG A 249 7.38 5.97 -0.72
C ARG A 249 6.16 6.10 0.16
N VAL A 250 5.41 7.17 -0.06
CA VAL A 250 4.17 7.45 0.64
C VAL A 250 3.04 7.14 -0.31
N GLU A 251 2.21 6.16 0.03
CA GLU A 251 1.03 5.77 -0.72
C GLU A 251 -0.22 6.37 -0.08
N MET A 252 -1.19 6.77 -0.89
CA MET A 252 -2.46 7.31 -0.44
C MET A 252 -3.57 6.95 -1.43
N PRO A 253 -4.83 6.87 -1.00
CA PRO A 253 -5.92 6.74 -1.95
C PRO A 253 -5.98 7.93 -2.91
N LEU A 254 -6.47 7.70 -4.12
CA LEU A 254 -6.53 8.72 -5.17
C LEU A 254 -7.31 9.97 -4.74
N TRP A 255 -8.36 9.81 -3.92
CA TRP A 255 -9.14 10.93 -3.38
C TRP A 255 -8.38 11.81 -2.36
N ILE A 256 -7.28 11.32 -1.77
CA ILE A 256 -6.30 12.17 -1.07
C ILE A 256 -5.35 12.79 -2.09
N GLY A 257 -4.78 11.97 -2.97
CA GLY A 257 -3.72 12.40 -3.91
C GLY A 257 -4.15 13.44 -4.94
N GLN A 258 -5.45 13.63 -5.16
CA GLN A 258 -6.03 14.65 -6.04
C GLN A 258 -6.37 15.97 -5.32
N ASP A 259 -6.28 16.00 -4.00
CA ASP A 259 -6.54 17.19 -3.18
C ASP A 259 -5.22 17.75 -2.66
N GLU A 260 -4.79 18.88 -3.24
CA GLU A 260 -3.51 19.50 -2.92
C GLU A 260 -3.39 19.93 -1.46
N GLN A 261 -4.51 20.34 -0.82
CA GLN A 261 -4.51 20.70 0.60
C GLN A 261 -4.27 19.47 1.47
N LYS A 262 -4.91 18.34 1.15
CA LYS A 262 -4.71 17.08 1.89
C LYS A 262 -3.32 16.51 1.69
N VAL A 263 -2.78 16.60 0.47
CA VAL A 263 -1.38 16.21 0.19
C VAL A 263 -0.40 17.11 0.95
N GLY A 264 -0.67 18.41 1.02
CA GLY A 264 0.11 19.37 1.81
C GLY A 264 0.09 19.04 3.31
N LEU A 265 -1.09 18.76 3.86
CA LEU A 265 -1.24 18.33 5.25
C LEU A 265 -0.47 17.04 5.54
N LEU A 266 -0.64 16.03 4.68
CA LEU A 266 0.04 14.75 4.78
C LEU A 266 1.56 14.94 4.79
N HIS A 267 2.10 15.76 3.87
CA HIS A 267 3.53 16.05 3.82
C HIS A 267 4.00 16.75 5.09
N ALA A 268 3.30 17.78 5.56
CA ALA A 268 3.64 18.51 6.77
C ALA A 268 3.70 17.58 8.00
N LEU A 269 2.68 16.73 8.19
CA LEU A 269 2.62 15.79 9.32
C LEU A 269 3.67 14.66 9.26
N LEU A 270 4.24 14.38 8.09
CA LEU A 270 5.31 13.37 7.96
C LEU A 270 6.72 13.92 8.28
N ILE A 271 6.91 15.23 8.22
CA ILE A 271 8.22 15.87 8.43
C ILE A 271 8.31 16.66 9.73
N ASP A 272 7.19 16.83 10.44
CA ASP A 272 7.12 17.38 11.79
C ASP A 272 7.81 16.45 12.80
#